data_AF-A0A2H0VR48-F1
#
_entry.id   AF-A0A2H0VR48-F1
#
_cell.length_a   1.000
_cell.length_b   1.000
_cell.length_c   1.000
_cell.angle_alpha   90.00
_cell.angle_beta   90.00
_cell.angle_gamma   90.00
#
_symmetry.space_group_name_H-M   'P 1'
#
loop_
_entity.id
_entity.type
_entity.pdbx_description
1 polymer ?
#
loop_
_entity_poly.entity_id
_entity_poly.type
_entity_poly.pdbx_seq_one_letter_code
_entity_poly.pdbx_strand_id
1 'polypeptide(L)'
;MNSEKPKDPVSSLDEKFLAQMQTLSTPEEKLRFCLDSMKEAISQDKIPNFKQFWEVRRLCLPLFKENLSSFVRSSLWNEFLELTTEARKLKEILDEQSSFTLEQIDLALTDLEKDIALLQENKLEVPRAKLPDESRALKESLPHLADLQGEINLFNTLIARQSSLRKELMVTEMRIRHKNKFFRRISKIGDFLFPKRKEIIQQISEEFFAAVKSFVENHFQNGEILHAPYYALKDEVKAIQSIGKNLNLNNKVFSELRNLLSSFWDKLRDIEKDRKKEFTEKKAIFVENKQKVQELIDELSPKLADLTIQDADSEIDKIFSFMKTVELGKEEVRELKKQLAQFKAPIEEKKKLEQEKRIQLEQEQQKKRLQEIEAVKQKINECFNKSGELNVESLQSEIKEIQSKIETLTLSKFEKQTLDRSLKPLKDLLIDLKEKALLNLSEDDLKSLDSLNQVLAERKKRRQDIKNQLEIYRKELGGSGFDFEKAMMYREMIDTEKERLEKVEEGIAEIEEKISEIEGG
;
A
#
# COMPACT_ATOMS: atom_id res chain seq x y z
N MET A 1 71.40 80.92 26.03
CA MET A 1 70.71 79.62 26.17
C MET A 1 71.07 78.79 24.97
N ASN A 2 71.86 77.74 25.21
CA ASN A 2 72.47 76.92 24.17
C ASN A 2 71.40 76.17 23.37
N SER A 3 71.45 76.35 22.06
CA SER A 3 70.76 75.54 21.07
C SER A 3 71.40 74.15 21.02
N GLU A 4 70.82 73.18 21.73
CA GLU A 4 71.15 71.77 21.50
C GLU A 4 70.59 71.35 20.14
N LYS A 5 71.51 71.02 19.23
CA LYS A 5 71.23 70.32 17.97
C LYS A 5 70.57 68.97 18.29
N PRO A 6 69.65 68.47 17.44
CA PRO A 6 69.08 67.15 17.62
C PRO A 6 70.18 66.10 17.49
N LYS A 7 70.37 65.30 18.55
CA LYS A 7 71.23 64.12 18.53
C LYS A 7 70.69 63.13 17.48
N ASP A 8 71.56 62.71 16.58
CA ASP A 8 71.33 61.59 15.65
C ASP A 8 70.85 60.33 16.40
N PRO A 9 70.05 59.46 15.76
CA PRO A 9 69.42 58.33 16.44
C PRO A 9 70.48 57.35 16.96
N VAL A 10 70.39 57.08 18.26
CA VAL A 10 71.19 56.11 19.02
C VAL A 10 71.30 54.79 18.25
N SER A 11 72.52 54.38 17.92
CA SER A 11 72.81 53.13 17.21
C SER A 11 72.41 51.93 18.06
N SER A 12 71.73 50.96 17.46
CA SER A 12 71.35 49.70 18.11
C SER A 12 72.45 48.64 18.05
N LEU A 13 73.70 49.07 18.15
CA LEU A 13 74.80 48.15 18.36
C LEU A 13 74.84 47.88 19.86
N ASP A 14 74.80 46.59 20.23
CA ASP A 14 74.98 46.17 21.61
C ASP A 14 76.23 46.86 22.18
N GLU A 15 76.09 47.56 23.32
CA GLU A 15 77.22 48.24 23.99
C GLU A 15 78.41 47.27 24.22
N LYS A 16 78.12 45.97 24.29
CA LYS A 16 79.05 44.85 24.33
C LYS A 16 79.91 44.70 23.07
N PHE A 17 79.34 44.91 21.87
CA PHE A 17 80.05 44.83 20.60
C PHE A 17 81.07 45.97 20.47
N LEU A 18 80.66 47.20 20.85
CA LEU A 18 81.55 48.36 20.88
C LEU A 18 82.66 48.20 21.93
N ALA A 19 82.35 47.63 23.10
CA ALA A 19 83.34 47.32 24.13
C ALA A 19 84.37 46.26 23.67
N GLN A 20 83.92 45.18 23.02
CA GLN A 20 84.80 44.13 22.48
C GLN A 20 85.69 44.66 21.35
N MET A 21 85.16 45.51 20.47
CA MET A 21 85.92 46.15 19.41
C MET A 21 87.04 47.07 19.95
N GLN A 22 86.80 47.72 21.09
CA GLN A 22 87.78 48.59 21.75
C GLN A 22 88.91 47.81 22.47
N THR A 23 88.66 46.55 22.87
CA THR A 23 89.69 45.70 23.51
C THR A 23 90.73 45.13 22.54
N LEU A 24 90.44 45.13 21.24
CA LEU A 24 91.37 44.63 20.21
C LEU A 24 92.47 45.68 19.93
N SER A 25 93.72 45.24 19.86
CA SER A 25 94.88 46.14 19.75
C SER A 25 95.27 46.49 18.32
N THR A 26 95.06 45.59 17.35
CA THR A 26 95.47 45.82 15.95
C THR A 26 94.29 46.21 15.04
N PRO A 27 94.52 47.07 14.02
CA PRO A 27 93.49 47.44 13.05
C PRO A 27 93.01 46.24 12.22
N GLU A 28 93.87 45.24 12.02
CA GLU A 28 93.54 44.00 11.30
C GLU A 28 92.55 43.12 12.08
N GLU A 29 92.79 42.92 13.38
CA GLU A 29 91.87 42.15 14.24
C GLU A 29 90.52 42.84 14.37
N LYS A 30 90.50 44.18 14.45
CA LYS A 30 89.25 44.95 14.46
C LYS A 30 88.47 44.78 13.15
N LEU A 31 89.16 44.77 12.01
CA LEU A 31 88.52 44.56 10.72
C LEU A 31 87.97 43.13 10.59
N ARG A 32 88.74 42.11 10.97
CA ARG A 32 88.26 40.71 10.95
C ARG A 32 87.06 40.51 11.87
N PHE A 33 87.12 41.01 13.10
CA PHE A 33 86.00 40.96 14.04
C PHE A 33 84.73 41.61 13.48
N CYS A 34 84.86 42.76 12.79
CA CYS A 34 83.71 43.40 12.17
C CYS A 34 83.19 42.63 10.94
N LEU A 35 84.07 41.99 10.15
CA LEU A 35 83.66 41.15 9.02
C LEU A 35 82.99 39.85 9.47
N ASP A 36 83.47 39.24 10.55
CA ASP A 36 82.85 38.06 11.16
C ASP A 36 81.46 38.40 11.72
N SER A 37 81.29 39.54 12.38
CA SER A 37 79.95 39.99 12.79
C SER A 37 79.05 40.41 11.63
N MET A 38 79.61 40.90 10.51
CA MET A 38 78.84 41.10 9.28
C MET A 38 78.39 39.76 8.68
N LYS A 39 79.23 38.73 8.72
CA LYS A 39 78.89 37.35 8.31
C LYS A 39 77.80 36.75 9.20
N GLU A 40 77.98 36.82 10.52
CA GLU A 40 76.99 36.32 11.49
C GLU A 40 75.63 37.03 11.35
N ALA A 41 75.63 38.32 11.02
CA ALA A 41 74.39 39.06 10.78
C ALA A 41 73.68 38.61 9.50
N ILE A 42 74.41 38.10 8.51
CA ILE A 42 73.88 37.57 7.24
C ILE A 42 73.43 36.10 7.39
N SER A 43 74.16 35.29 8.15
CA SER A 43 73.99 33.83 8.20
C SER A 43 72.90 33.33 9.16
N GLN A 44 71.98 34.19 9.62
CA GLN A 44 70.91 33.79 10.54
C GLN A 44 69.79 33.05 9.78
N ASP A 45 69.46 31.84 10.21
CA ASP A 45 68.51 30.92 9.57
C ASP A 45 67.08 31.45 9.36
N LYS A 46 66.67 32.52 10.06
CA LYS A 46 65.29 33.02 10.01
C LYS A 46 65.16 34.32 9.21
N ILE A 47 65.96 35.35 9.52
CA ILE A 47 66.08 36.61 8.76
C ILE A 47 67.45 37.24 9.07
N PRO A 48 68.23 37.69 8.05
CA PRO A 48 69.45 38.45 8.28
C PRO A 48 69.18 39.74 9.06
N ASN A 49 69.97 40.03 10.10
CA ASN A 49 69.89 41.29 10.82
C ASN A 49 70.55 42.42 10.02
N PHE A 50 69.84 42.91 8.99
CA PHE A 50 70.33 43.97 8.12
C PHE A 50 70.68 45.24 8.90
N LYS A 51 69.97 45.56 9.99
CA LYS A 51 70.23 46.77 10.78
C LYS A 51 71.63 46.73 11.39
N GLN A 52 71.96 45.62 12.06
CA GLN A 52 73.30 45.37 12.61
C GLN A 52 74.36 45.33 11.50
N PHE A 53 74.07 44.66 10.38
CA PHE A 53 74.98 44.61 9.23
C PHE A 53 75.36 46.00 8.69
N TRP A 54 74.38 46.90 8.46
CA TRP A 54 74.63 48.24 7.93
C TRP A 54 75.32 49.17 8.95
N GLU A 55 75.06 48.97 10.24
CA GLU A 55 75.74 49.69 11.33
C GLU A 55 77.22 49.25 11.46
N VAL A 56 77.51 47.95 11.43
CA VAL A 56 78.88 47.41 11.43
C VAL A 56 79.63 47.84 10.17
N ARG A 57 78.99 47.80 8.99
CA ARG A 57 79.58 48.33 7.75
C ARG A 57 80.04 49.78 7.89
N ARG A 58 79.25 50.63 8.56
CA ARG A 58 79.60 52.04 8.78
C ARG A 58 80.85 52.18 9.66
N LEU A 59 81.06 51.25 10.60
CA LEU A 59 82.23 51.18 11.48
C LEU A 59 83.46 50.56 10.79
N CYS A 60 83.29 49.65 9.83
CA CYS A 60 84.39 49.07 9.05
C CYS A 60 85.08 50.09 8.14
N LEU A 61 84.32 50.99 7.52
CA LEU A 61 84.83 51.90 6.48
C LEU A 61 85.99 52.83 6.94
N PRO A 62 85.94 53.42 8.15
CA PRO A 62 87.08 54.17 8.69
C PRO A 62 88.33 53.30 8.94
N LEU A 63 88.18 52.06 9.38
CA LEU A 63 89.29 51.18 9.76
C LEU A 63 90.17 50.76 8.57
N PHE A 64 89.61 50.69 7.36
CA PHE A 64 90.39 50.42 6.14
C PHE A 64 91.40 51.53 5.78
N LYS A 65 91.25 52.74 6.36
CA LYS A 65 92.16 53.88 6.17
C LYS A 65 93.39 53.84 7.09
N GLU A 66 93.43 52.92 8.04
CA GLU A 66 94.55 52.77 8.98
C GLU A 66 95.72 51.98 8.36
N ASN A 67 96.88 51.98 9.04
CA ASN A 67 98.12 51.37 8.57
C ASN A 67 98.01 49.84 8.49
N LEU A 68 97.68 49.34 7.30
CA LEU A 68 97.56 47.91 6.96
C LEU A 68 98.53 47.56 5.84
N SER A 69 99.05 46.33 5.88
CA SER A 69 99.78 45.74 4.76
C SER A 69 98.92 45.73 3.49
N SER A 70 99.50 46.09 2.35
CA SER A 70 98.79 46.21 1.07
C SER A 70 98.05 44.91 0.69
N PHE A 71 98.67 43.76 0.95
CA PHE A 71 98.10 42.43 0.66
C PHE A 71 96.90 42.11 1.56
N VAL A 72 97.03 42.32 2.88
CA VAL A 72 95.96 42.09 3.86
C VAL A 72 94.78 43.02 3.62
N ARG A 73 95.06 44.29 3.31
CA ARG A 73 94.03 45.27 2.94
C ARG A 73 93.24 44.81 1.73
N SER A 74 93.91 44.32 0.68
CA SER A 74 93.23 43.81 -0.52
C SER A 74 92.35 42.60 -0.23
N SER A 75 92.80 41.66 0.61
CA SER A 75 92.03 40.46 0.97
C SER A 75 90.76 40.81 1.76
N LEU A 76 90.91 41.58 2.85
CA LEU A 76 89.78 41.98 3.71
C LEU A 76 88.80 42.90 2.98
N TRP A 77 89.29 43.69 2.02
CA TRP A 77 88.44 44.53 1.19
C TRP A 77 87.61 43.71 0.20
N ASN A 78 88.18 42.67 -0.40
CA ASN A 78 87.43 41.75 -1.27
C ASN A 78 86.32 41.03 -0.48
N GLU A 79 86.63 40.53 0.71
CA GLU A 79 85.67 39.90 1.61
C GLU A 79 84.55 40.88 2.04
N PHE A 80 84.91 42.13 2.37
CA PHE A 80 83.94 43.20 2.65
C PHE A 80 83.00 43.49 1.46
N LEU A 81 83.54 43.48 0.25
CA LEU A 81 82.76 43.68 -0.99
C LEU A 81 81.82 42.50 -1.23
N GLU A 82 82.29 41.27 -1.07
CA GLU A 82 81.49 40.05 -1.19
C GLU A 82 80.30 40.09 -0.23
N LEU A 83 80.54 40.31 1.08
CA LEU A 83 79.48 40.42 2.09
C LEU A 83 78.50 41.55 1.80
N THR A 84 79.00 42.68 1.29
CA THR A 84 78.17 43.80 0.85
C THR A 84 77.24 43.41 -0.30
N THR A 85 77.75 42.68 -1.29
CA THR A 85 76.94 42.25 -2.43
C THR A 85 75.94 41.19 -2.03
N GLU A 86 76.33 40.27 -1.15
CA GLU A 86 75.47 39.23 -0.60
C GLU A 86 74.32 39.83 0.24
N ALA A 87 74.62 40.77 1.14
CA ALA A 87 73.59 41.47 1.90
C ALA A 87 72.61 42.26 1.02
N ARG A 88 73.07 42.85 -0.09
CA ARG A 88 72.18 43.53 -1.05
C ARG A 88 71.26 42.53 -1.74
N LYS A 89 71.81 41.42 -2.24
CA LYS A 89 71.02 40.35 -2.88
C LYS A 89 69.99 39.75 -1.92
N LEU A 90 70.38 39.45 -0.68
CA LEU A 90 69.46 38.92 0.33
C LEU A 90 68.36 39.92 0.69
N LYS A 91 68.70 41.22 0.74
CA LYS A 91 67.69 42.25 0.96
C LYS A 91 66.71 42.35 -0.21
N GLU A 92 67.20 42.29 -1.45
CA GLU A 92 66.35 42.26 -2.65
C GLU A 92 65.41 41.05 -2.63
N ILE A 93 65.94 39.85 -2.37
CA ILE A 93 65.14 38.62 -2.25
C ILE A 93 64.07 38.76 -1.15
N LEU A 94 64.42 39.35 0.01
CA LEU A 94 63.47 39.50 1.11
C LEU A 94 62.41 40.58 0.80
N ASP A 95 62.79 41.66 0.13
CA ASP A 95 61.85 42.67 -0.35
C ASP A 95 60.89 42.06 -1.41
N GLU A 96 61.38 41.22 -2.33
CA GLU A 96 60.57 40.48 -3.32
C GLU A 96 59.64 39.45 -2.67
N GLN A 97 60.12 38.67 -1.70
CA GLN A 97 59.29 37.75 -0.92
C GLN A 97 58.20 38.51 -0.16
N SER A 98 58.53 39.67 0.39
CA SER A 98 57.55 40.52 1.06
C SER A 98 56.53 41.10 0.08
N SER A 99 56.91 41.52 -1.13
CA SER A 99 55.96 41.99 -2.14
C SER A 99 55.07 40.87 -2.66
N PHE A 100 55.63 39.69 -2.87
CA PHE A 100 54.88 38.52 -3.31
C PHE A 100 53.83 38.08 -2.27
N THR A 101 54.21 38.01 -0.99
CA THR A 101 53.26 37.71 0.10
C THR A 101 52.18 38.78 0.23
N LEU A 102 52.51 40.06 0.04
CA LEU A 102 51.52 41.14 -0.02
C LEU A 102 50.50 40.90 -1.14
N GLU A 103 50.95 40.54 -2.34
CA GLU A 103 50.08 40.28 -3.50
C GLU A 103 49.20 39.05 -3.28
N GLN A 104 49.74 37.96 -2.70
CA GLN A 104 48.96 36.77 -2.40
C GLN A 104 47.84 37.05 -1.40
N ILE A 105 48.12 37.78 -0.33
CA ILE A 105 47.12 38.18 0.66
C ILE A 105 46.09 39.13 0.03
N ASP A 106 46.53 40.04 -0.84
CA ASP A 106 45.62 40.97 -1.52
C ASP A 106 44.68 40.23 -2.48
N LEU A 107 45.20 39.27 -3.24
CA LEU A 107 44.42 38.40 -4.12
C LEU A 107 43.39 37.59 -3.31
N ALA A 108 43.82 36.95 -2.23
CA ALA A 108 42.92 36.17 -1.38
C ALA A 108 41.81 37.02 -0.74
N LEU A 109 42.12 38.27 -0.36
CA LEU A 109 41.12 39.20 0.16
C LEU A 109 40.18 39.74 -0.91
N THR A 110 40.69 40.06 -2.10
CA THR A 110 39.83 40.50 -3.21
C THR A 110 38.90 39.40 -3.68
N ASP A 111 39.34 38.14 -3.68
CA ASP A 111 38.47 37.00 -3.98
C ASP A 111 37.38 36.82 -2.92
N LEU A 112 37.72 36.94 -1.62
CA LEU A 112 36.71 36.96 -0.56
C LEU A 112 35.71 38.12 -0.71
N GLU A 113 36.17 39.31 -1.05
CA GLU A 113 35.31 40.48 -1.27
C GLU A 113 34.38 40.26 -2.47
N LYS A 114 34.87 39.62 -3.54
CA LYS A 114 34.04 39.23 -4.70
C LYS A 114 33.01 38.18 -4.33
N ASP A 115 33.39 37.14 -3.59
CA ASP A 115 32.45 36.09 -3.13
C ASP A 115 31.31 36.71 -2.31
N ILE A 116 31.62 37.69 -1.46
CA ILE A 116 30.64 38.43 -0.67
C ILE A 116 29.74 39.33 -1.55
N ALA A 117 30.31 40.00 -2.55
CA ALA A 117 29.54 40.82 -3.48
C ALA A 117 28.56 39.96 -4.31
N LEU A 118 29.02 38.81 -4.82
CA LEU A 118 28.18 37.85 -5.54
C LEU A 118 27.07 37.29 -4.66
N LEU A 119 27.32 37.11 -3.35
CA LEU A 119 26.29 36.73 -2.38
C LEU A 119 25.25 37.83 -2.18
N GLN A 120 25.65 39.10 -2.12
CA GLN A 120 24.72 40.22 -2.01
C GLN A 120 23.83 40.34 -3.25
N GLU A 121 24.34 39.97 -4.42
CA GLU A 121 23.59 39.97 -5.68
C GLU A 121 22.75 38.71 -5.89
N ASN A 122 22.71 37.77 -4.93
CA ASN A 122 22.03 36.47 -5.03
C ASN A 122 22.44 35.64 -6.27
N LYS A 123 23.66 35.87 -6.80
CA LYS A 123 24.17 35.17 -8.00
C LYS A 123 24.96 33.90 -7.70
N LEU A 124 25.20 33.62 -6.43
CA LEU A 124 25.87 32.40 -5.99
C LEU A 124 24.83 31.29 -5.81
N GLU A 125 24.97 30.23 -6.61
CA GLU A 125 24.24 28.99 -6.38
C GLU A 125 24.69 28.38 -5.05
N VAL A 126 23.85 28.50 -4.03
CA VAL A 126 24.11 27.90 -2.73
C VAL A 126 23.67 26.45 -2.78
N PRO A 127 24.57 25.47 -2.59
CA PRO A 127 24.18 24.07 -2.58
C PRO A 127 23.27 23.80 -1.37
N ARG A 128 22.10 23.21 -1.64
CA ARG A 128 21.13 22.81 -0.61
C ARG A 128 21.76 21.87 0.41
N ALA A 129 21.54 22.15 1.69
CA ALA A 129 21.93 21.24 2.74
C ALA A 129 21.14 19.92 2.62
N LYS A 130 21.84 18.77 2.72
CA LYS A 130 21.19 17.46 2.76
C LYS A 130 20.55 17.26 4.13
N LEU A 131 19.26 17.52 4.25
CA LEU A 131 18.47 17.21 5.44
C LEU A 131 17.81 15.82 5.28
N PRO A 132 17.60 15.05 6.37
CA PRO A 132 16.88 13.78 6.31
C PRO A 132 15.40 14.00 5.94
N ASP A 133 14.92 13.37 4.87
CA ASP A 133 13.53 13.46 4.37
C ASP A 133 12.54 12.57 5.14
N GLU A 134 12.70 12.46 6.45
CA GLU A 134 11.96 11.47 7.26
C GLU A 134 10.66 12.01 7.85
N SER A 135 10.52 13.33 7.99
CA SER A 135 9.33 13.92 8.62
C SER A 135 8.25 14.27 7.60
N ARG A 136 7.02 13.79 7.81
CA ARG A 136 5.85 14.20 6.99
C ARG A 136 5.38 15.61 7.34
N ALA A 137 5.51 15.99 8.61
CA ALA A 137 5.07 17.27 9.15
C ALA A 137 5.87 18.48 8.64
N LEU A 138 7.15 18.30 8.28
CA LEU A 138 8.00 19.38 7.80
C LEU A 138 8.25 19.34 6.29
N LYS A 139 7.54 18.50 5.52
CA LYS A 139 7.79 18.36 4.07
C LYS A 139 7.71 19.68 3.30
N GLU A 140 6.82 20.57 3.72
CA GLU A 140 6.62 21.87 3.07
C GLU A 140 7.67 22.90 3.47
N SER A 141 8.16 22.86 4.73
CA SER A 141 9.18 23.79 5.25
C SER A 141 10.62 23.30 5.07
N LEU A 142 10.84 21.99 4.89
CA LEU A 142 12.14 21.36 4.66
C LEU A 142 12.95 21.97 3.51
N PRO A 143 12.39 22.22 2.31
CA PRO A 143 13.18 22.82 1.23
C PRO A 143 13.65 24.24 1.59
N HIS A 144 12.80 25.04 2.24
CA HIS A 144 13.19 26.38 2.67
C HIS A 144 14.26 26.35 3.78
N LEU A 145 14.10 25.46 4.76
CA LEU A 145 15.11 25.25 5.81
C LEU A 145 16.43 24.71 5.24
N ALA A 146 16.39 23.88 4.20
CA ALA A 146 17.58 23.38 3.51
C ALA A 146 18.32 24.48 2.73
N ASP A 147 17.57 25.42 2.13
CA ASP A 147 18.12 26.60 1.47
C ASP A 147 18.83 27.51 2.49
N LEU A 148 18.14 27.87 3.58
CA LEU A 148 18.71 28.70 4.65
C LEU A 148 19.91 28.03 5.34
N GLN A 149 19.86 26.71 5.56
CA GLN A 149 21.00 25.97 6.13
C GLN A 149 22.18 25.91 5.15
N GLY A 150 21.90 25.84 3.84
CA GLY A 150 22.90 26.00 2.79
C GLY A 150 23.61 27.35 2.89
N GLU A 151 22.84 28.43 3.07
CA GLU A 151 23.39 29.79 3.24
C GLU A 151 24.27 29.86 4.50
N ILE A 152 23.82 29.33 5.63
CA ILE A 152 24.62 29.30 6.86
C ILE A 152 25.93 28.53 6.65
N ASN A 153 25.91 27.41 5.94
CA ASN A 153 27.12 26.64 5.65
C ASN A 153 28.10 27.48 4.82
N LEU A 154 27.61 28.22 3.82
CA LEU A 154 28.43 29.13 3.05
C LEU A 154 29.00 30.26 3.92
N PHE A 155 28.19 30.92 4.76
CA PHE A 155 28.68 31.91 5.72
C PHE A 155 29.74 31.33 6.65
N ASN A 156 29.59 30.09 7.13
CA ASN A 156 30.58 29.42 7.96
C ASN A 156 31.91 29.20 7.21
N THR A 157 31.87 28.80 5.93
CA THR A 157 33.10 28.65 5.12
C THR A 157 33.80 30.00 4.90
N LEU A 158 33.06 31.07 4.61
CA LEU A 158 33.62 32.41 4.44
C LEU A 158 34.21 32.95 5.75
N ILE A 159 33.53 32.74 6.87
CA ILE A 159 34.05 33.10 8.20
C ILE A 159 35.32 32.30 8.53
N ALA A 160 35.36 31.00 8.19
CA ALA A 160 36.55 30.18 8.38
C ALA A 160 37.73 30.71 7.56
N ARG A 161 37.51 31.05 6.27
CA ARG A 161 38.53 31.65 5.38
C ARG A 161 38.97 33.04 5.86
N GLN A 162 38.04 33.85 6.36
CA GLN A 162 38.37 35.14 6.98
C GLN A 162 39.26 34.95 8.22
N SER A 163 38.96 33.94 9.05
CA SER A 163 39.72 33.64 10.26
C SER A 163 41.11 33.07 9.95
N SER A 164 41.25 32.25 8.89
CA SER A 164 42.53 31.70 8.46
C SER A 164 43.43 32.81 7.93
N LEU A 165 42.89 33.70 7.08
CA LEU A 165 43.63 34.88 6.60
C LEU A 165 44.05 35.78 7.75
N ARG A 166 43.21 35.98 8.76
CA ARG A 166 43.58 36.76 9.94
C ARG A 166 44.77 36.16 10.70
N LYS A 167 44.82 34.82 10.84
CA LYS A 167 45.93 34.10 11.48
C LYS A 167 47.20 34.16 10.63
N GLU A 168 47.07 33.92 9.33
CA GLU A 168 48.17 34.01 8.37
C GLU A 168 48.78 35.42 8.36
N LEU A 169 47.96 36.46 8.42
CA LEU A 169 48.40 37.86 8.47
C LEU A 169 49.10 38.24 9.78
N MET A 170 48.76 37.57 10.89
CA MET A 170 49.49 37.72 12.14
C MET A 170 50.90 37.15 12.04
N VAL A 171 51.03 35.94 11.48
CA VAL A 171 52.28 35.18 11.39
C VAL A 171 53.22 35.75 10.31
N THR A 172 52.70 36.17 9.16
CA THR A 172 53.51 36.71 8.06
C THR A 172 54.25 37.97 8.49
N GLU A 173 55.57 38.01 8.34
CA GLU A 173 56.36 39.19 8.69
C GLU A 173 56.27 40.25 7.59
N MET A 174 55.64 41.38 7.91
CA MET A 174 55.33 42.44 6.95
C MET A 174 55.39 43.79 7.65
N ARG A 175 55.62 44.86 6.86
CA ARG A 175 55.55 46.24 7.37
C ARG A 175 54.19 46.48 8.04
N ILE A 176 54.22 47.01 9.26
CA ILE A 176 53.03 47.25 10.11
C ILE A 176 51.94 48.04 9.38
N ARG A 177 52.31 49.00 8.54
CA ARG A 177 51.37 49.79 7.73
C ARG A 177 50.52 48.91 6.80
N HIS A 178 51.12 47.93 6.14
CA HIS A 178 50.41 47.00 5.25
C HIS A 178 49.55 46.01 6.05
N LYS A 179 50.08 45.47 7.16
CA LYS A 179 49.29 44.64 8.08
C LYS A 179 48.02 45.35 8.55
N ASN A 180 48.14 46.61 8.97
CA ASN A 180 47.00 47.41 9.42
C ASN A 180 45.97 47.66 8.31
N LYS A 181 46.42 47.84 7.05
CA LYS A 181 45.51 47.97 5.89
C LYS A 181 44.69 46.71 5.69
N PHE A 182 45.32 45.53 5.72
CA PHE A 182 44.63 44.26 5.55
C PHE A 182 43.75 43.90 6.73
N PHE A 183 44.19 44.12 7.97
CA PHE A 183 43.32 43.93 9.14
C PHE A 183 42.05 44.78 9.06
N ARG A 184 42.12 46.03 8.59
CA ARG A 184 40.92 46.86 8.38
C ARG A 184 39.96 46.26 7.36
N ARG A 185 40.46 45.69 6.26
CA ARG A 185 39.61 45.02 5.25
C ARG A 185 38.99 43.73 5.79
N ILE A 186 39.79 42.90 6.44
CA ILE A 186 39.34 41.67 7.13
C ILE A 186 38.27 41.96 8.17
N SER A 187 38.40 43.06 8.92
CA SER A 187 37.39 43.51 9.88
C SER A 187 36.08 43.90 9.20
N LYS A 188 36.13 44.70 8.11
CA LYS A 188 34.92 45.06 7.34
C LYS A 188 34.17 43.84 6.81
N ILE A 189 34.90 42.83 6.34
CA ILE A 189 34.33 41.55 5.92
C ILE A 189 33.64 40.86 7.10
N GLY A 190 34.29 40.81 8.26
CA GLY A 190 33.71 40.26 9.49
C GLY A 190 32.42 40.98 9.90
N ASP A 191 32.44 42.31 9.92
CA ASP A 191 31.30 43.16 10.32
C ASP A 191 30.07 42.91 9.44
N PHE A 192 30.24 42.43 8.21
CA PHE A 192 29.14 42.01 7.33
C PHE A 192 28.71 40.56 7.56
N LEU A 193 29.65 39.61 7.67
CA LEU A 193 29.34 38.17 7.74
C LEU A 193 28.71 37.76 9.09
N PHE A 194 29.19 38.31 10.21
CA PHE A 194 28.74 37.88 11.54
C PHE A 194 27.27 38.24 11.83
N PRO A 195 26.78 39.47 11.55
CA PRO A 195 25.38 39.82 11.76
C PRO A 195 24.43 39.03 10.86
N LYS A 196 24.73 38.92 9.56
CA LYS A 196 23.89 38.17 8.61
C LYS A 196 23.75 36.70 8.99
N ARG A 197 24.85 36.06 9.39
CA ARG A 197 24.80 34.68 9.90
C ARG A 197 23.84 34.57 11.09
N LYS A 198 23.88 35.54 12.02
CA LYS A 198 23.02 35.55 13.21
C LYS A 198 21.54 35.73 12.85
N GLU A 199 21.24 36.60 11.88
CA GLU A 199 19.89 36.81 11.35
C GLU A 199 19.31 35.53 10.74
N ILE A 200 20.08 34.85 9.88
CA ILE A 200 19.62 33.60 9.24
C ILE A 200 19.44 32.48 10.27
N ILE A 201 20.35 32.36 11.25
CA ILE A 201 20.17 31.41 12.38
C ILE A 201 18.87 31.71 13.13
N GLN A 202 18.53 32.98 13.33
CA GLN A 202 17.31 33.38 14.00
C GLN A 202 16.07 33.02 13.15
N GLN A 203 16.09 33.29 11.85
CA GLN A 203 15.01 32.92 10.91
C GLN A 203 14.77 31.40 10.90
N ILE A 204 15.81 30.59 10.71
CA ILE A 204 15.70 29.11 10.77
C ILE A 204 15.12 28.67 12.11
N SER A 205 15.56 29.29 13.21
CA SER A 205 15.08 28.94 14.54
C SER A 205 13.60 29.23 14.72
N GLU A 206 13.14 30.40 14.28
CA GLU A 206 11.73 30.82 14.38
C GLU A 206 10.82 29.97 13.49
N GLU A 207 11.20 29.72 12.25
CA GLU A 207 10.43 28.90 11.31
C GLU A 207 10.36 27.43 11.75
N PHE A 208 11.47 26.85 12.16
CA PHE A 208 11.49 25.48 12.66
C PHE A 208 10.66 25.36 13.94
N PHE A 209 10.73 26.35 14.83
CA PHE A 209 9.90 26.38 16.04
C PHE A 209 8.41 26.47 15.74
N ALA A 210 8.01 27.34 14.82
CA ALA A 210 6.62 27.47 14.38
C ALA A 210 6.10 26.15 13.80
N ALA A 211 6.88 25.49 12.94
CA ALA A 211 6.50 24.24 12.30
C ALA A 211 6.36 23.07 13.31
N VAL A 212 7.23 23.02 14.33
CA VAL A 212 7.10 22.02 15.41
C VAL A 212 5.91 22.33 16.31
N LYS A 213 5.63 23.60 16.60
CA LYS A 213 4.43 23.98 17.35
C LYS A 213 3.15 23.60 16.62
N SER A 214 3.04 23.92 15.33
CA SER A 214 1.88 23.51 14.53
C SER A 214 1.73 21.98 14.46
N PHE A 215 2.85 21.24 14.39
CA PHE A 215 2.82 19.79 14.47
C PHE A 215 2.24 19.30 15.82
N VAL A 216 2.73 19.84 16.93
CA VAL A 216 2.23 19.47 18.26
C VAL A 216 0.75 19.84 18.41
N GLU A 217 0.33 21.03 17.98
CA GLU A 217 -1.07 21.47 18.09
C GLU A 217 -2.03 20.65 17.21
N ASN A 218 -1.60 20.24 16.00
CA ASN A 218 -2.43 19.46 15.08
C ASN A 218 -2.58 17.99 15.52
N HIS A 219 -1.54 17.41 16.10
CA HIS A 219 -1.57 16.01 16.56
C HIS A 219 -1.96 15.87 18.03
N PHE A 220 -2.00 16.96 18.78
CA PHE A 220 -2.36 17.01 20.19
C PHE A 220 -3.44 18.07 20.43
N GLN A 221 -4.71 17.66 20.35
CA GLN A 221 -5.81 18.47 20.84
C GLN A 221 -6.38 17.82 22.11
N ASN A 222 -6.42 18.59 23.20
CA ASN A 222 -7.12 18.22 24.44
C ASN A 222 -6.74 16.86 25.05
N GLY A 223 -5.48 16.44 24.94
CA GLY A 223 -5.03 15.17 25.54
C GLY A 223 -5.34 13.92 24.71
N GLU A 224 -5.99 14.07 23.57
CA GLU A 224 -6.30 12.99 22.65
C GLU A 224 -5.46 13.08 21.38
N ILE A 225 -5.02 11.92 20.89
CA ILE A 225 -4.28 11.79 19.64
C ILE A 225 -5.29 11.60 18.53
N LEU A 226 -5.41 12.61 17.66
CA LEU A 226 -6.26 12.54 16.49
C LEU A 226 -5.63 11.62 15.44
N HIS A 227 -6.29 10.49 15.19
CA HIS A 227 -6.21 9.62 14.01
C HIS A 227 -4.87 8.96 13.63
N ALA A 228 -3.72 9.33 14.19
CA ALA A 228 -2.43 8.77 13.81
C ALA A 228 -1.99 7.59 14.70
N PRO A 229 -1.46 6.49 14.12
CA PRO A 229 -0.85 5.41 14.89
C PRO A 229 0.33 5.93 15.73
N TYR A 230 0.37 5.57 17.03
CA TYR A 230 1.42 5.99 17.98
C TYR A 230 2.85 5.77 17.48
N TYR A 231 3.08 4.67 16.76
CA TYR A 231 4.38 4.35 16.19
C TYR A 231 4.82 5.39 15.15
N ALA A 232 3.89 5.83 14.29
CA ALA A 232 4.16 6.87 13.29
C ALA A 232 4.50 8.21 13.96
N LEU A 233 3.78 8.59 15.02
CA LEU A 233 4.06 9.82 15.75
C LEU A 233 5.42 9.78 16.47
N LYS A 234 5.82 8.62 17.01
CA LYS A 234 7.16 8.45 17.60
C LYS A 234 8.25 8.60 16.55
N ASP A 235 8.08 7.99 15.40
CA ASP A 235 9.06 8.09 14.33
C ASP A 235 9.12 9.51 13.76
N GLU A 236 8.00 10.22 13.69
CA GLU A 236 7.97 11.63 13.33
C GLU A 236 8.65 12.53 14.37
N VAL A 237 8.45 12.30 15.67
CA VAL A 237 9.18 13.04 16.72
C VAL A 237 10.69 12.78 16.63
N LYS A 238 11.12 11.53 16.38
CA LYS A 238 12.53 11.22 16.15
C LYS A 238 13.07 11.90 14.89
N ALA A 239 12.31 11.89 13.80
CA ALA A 239 12.66 12.55 12.55
C ALA A 239 12.85 14.07 12.78
N ILE A 240 11.90 14.72 13.47
CA ILE A 240 12.00 16.15 13.84
C ILE A 240 13.22 16.40 14.73
N GLN A 241 13.50 15.54 15.72
CA GLN A 241 14.70 15.66 16.56
C GLN A 241 15.99 15.48 15.76
N SER A 242 16.00 14.61 14.75
CA SER A 242 17.16 14.42 13.87
C SER A 242 17.40 15.64 12.99
N ILE A 243 16.34 16.22 12.42
CA ILE A 243 16.39 17.46 11.63
C ILE A 243 16.89 18.61 12.50
N GLY A 244 16.35 18.74 13.72
CA GLY A 244 16.78 19.76 14.67
C GLY A 244 18.25 19.65 15.11
N LYS A 245 18.88 18.47 15.00
CA LYS A 245 20.33 18.30 15.24
C LYS A 245 21.20 18.74 14.05
N ASN A 246 20.66 18.63 12.84
CA ASN A 246 21.37 19.01 11.61
C ASN A 246 21.23 20.50 11.30
N LEU A 247 20.21 21.15 11.85
CA LEU A 247 20.00 22.59 11.73
C LEU A 247 20.85 23.37 12.74
N ASN A 248 21.41 24.50 12.29
CA ASN A 248 22.11 25.43 13.17
C ASN A 248 21.10 26.34 13.89
N LEU A 249 20.51 25.83 14.97
CA LEU A 249 19.50 26.52 15.77
C LEU A 249 20.09 27.34 16.91
N ASN A 250 19.36 28.35 17.35
CA ASN A 250 19.67 29.09 18.58
C ASN A 250 19.50 28.17 19.81
N ASN A 251 20.49 28.18 20.72
CA ASN A 251 20.50 27.33 21.91
C ASN A 251 19.22 27.42 22.77
N LYS A 252 18.62 28.62 22.86
CA LYS A 252 17.36 28.82 23.60
C LYS A 252 16.21 28.07 22.94
N VAL A 253 16.02 28.28 21.64
CA VAL A 253 14.97 27.65 20.84
C VAL A 253 15.15 26.13 20.79
N PHE A 254 16.40 25.65 20.67
CA PHE A 254 16.69 24.22 20.73
C PHE A 254 16.30 23.59 22.07
N SER A 255 16.58 24.27 23.18
CA SER A 255 16.21 23.79 24.52
C SER A 255 14.68 23.74 24.70
N GLU A 256 13.97 24.77 24.25
CA GLU A 256 12.50 24.83 24.28
C GLU A 256 11.86 23.74 23.42
N LEU A 257 12.35 23.54 22.19
CA LEU A 257 11.93 22.47 21.28
C LEU A 257 12.15 21.10 21.88
N ARG A 258 13.33 20.88 22.48
CA ARG A 258 13.66 19.61 23.14
C ARG A 258 12.73 19.34 24.30
N ASN A 259 12.36 20.34 25.09
CA ASN A 259 11.42 20.19 26.20
C ASN A 259 10.01 19.88 25.69
N LEU A 260 9.54 20.60 24.66
CA LEU A 260 8.24 20.35 24.02
C LEU A 260 8.16 18.93 23.47
N LEU A 261 9.13 18.51 22.65
CA LEU A 261 9.16 17.17 22.06
C LEU A 261 9.33 16.07 23.10
N SER A 262 10.12 16.30 24.16
CA SER A 262 10.23 15.35 25.29
C SER A 262 8.90 15.21 26.03
N SER A 263 8.21 16.32 26.32
CA SER A 263 6.91 16.29 26.99
C SER A 263 5.85 15.57 26.16
N PHE A 264 5.88 15.75 24.84
CA PHE A 264 4.99 15.05 23.91
C PHE A 264 5.32 13.55 23.83
N TRP A 265 6.62 13.21 23.82
CA TRP A 265 7.09 11.82 23.85
C TRP A 265 6.68 11.08 25.13
N ASP A 266 6.83 11.72 26.30
CA ASP A 266 6.44 11.14 27.58
C ASP A 266 4.93 10.89 27.64
N LYS A 267 4.11 11.84 27.19
CA LYS A 267 2.65 11.66 27.09
C LYS A 267 2.27 10.51 26.14
N LEU A 268 2.91 10.42 24.97
CA LEU A 268 2.71 9.29 24.04
C LEU A 268 3.06 7.94 24.68
N ARG A 269 4.13 7.90 25.49
CA ARG A 269 4.54 6.69 26.22
C ARG A 269 3.54 6.29 27.29
N ASP A 270 2.95 7.25 27.99
CA ASP A 270 1.99 6.95 29.06
C ASP A 270 0.66 6.44 28.48
N ILE A 271 0.16 7.03 27.40
CA ILE A 271 -1.03 6.52 26.68
C ILE A 271 -0.79 5.09 26.15
N GLU A 272 0.43 4.78 25.67
CA GLU A 272 0.76 3.42 25.24
C GLU A 272 0.78 2.42 26.40
N LYS A 273 1.29 2.82 27.57
CA LYS A 273 1.25 1.98 28.77
C LYS A 273 -0.18 1.71 29.19
N ASP A 274 -1.06 2.71 29.16
CA ASP A 274 -2.44 2.55 29.58
C ASP A 274 -3.23 1.67 28.60
N ARG A 275 -3.05 1.83 27.29
CA ARG A 275 -3.63 0.89 26.31
C ARG A 275 -3.09 -0.53 26.43
N LYS A 276 -1.81 -0.70 26.79
CA LYS A 276 -1.25 -2.03 27.06
C LYS A 276 -1.89 -2.65 28.29
N LYS A 277 -2.12 -1.88 29.35
CA LYS A 277 -2.86 -2.33 30.55
C LYS A 277 -4.28 -2.73 30.21
N GLU A 278 -5.02 -1.88 29.49
CA GLU A 278 -6.38 -2.19 29.03
C GLU A 278 -6.41 -3.48 28.19
N PHE A 279 -5.42 -3.69 27.32
CA PHE A 279 -5.33 -4.90 26.52
C PHE A 279 -5.02 -6.14 27.36
N THR A 280 -4.16 -6.03 28.38
CA THR A 280 -3.90 -7.13 29.32
C THR A 280 -5.11 -7.44 30.19
N GLU A 281 -5.85 -6.42 30.64
CA GLU A 281 -7.09 -6.58 31.40
C GLU A 281 -8.18 -7.24 30.55
N LYS A 282 -8.39 -6.76 29.32
CA LYS A 282 -9.32 -7.40 28.36
C LYS A 282 -8.94 -8.84 28.06
N LYS A 283 -7.65 -9.13 27.90
CA LYS A 283 -7.16 -10.51 27.74
C LYS A 283 -7.43 -11.37 28.97
N ALA A 284 -7.26 -10.85 30.17
CA ALA A 284 -7.59 -11.59 31.39
C ALA A 284 -9.09 -11.89 31.46
N ILE A 285 -9.94 -10.91 31.15
CA ILE A 285 -11.40 -11.08 31.06
C ILE A 285 -11.76 -12.14 30.02
N PHE A 286 -11.13 -12.13 28.85
CA PHE A 286 -11.33 -13.13 27.80
C PHE A 286 -10.98 -14.55 28.26
N VAL A 287 -9.86 -14.72 28.98
CA VAL A 287 -9.45 -16.03 29.52
C VAL A 287 -10.43 -16.51 30.60
N GLU A 288 -10.85 -15.65 31.53
CA GLU A 288 -11.84 -16.01 32.56
C GLU A 288 -13.20 -16.38 31.95
N ASN A 289 -13.63 -15.63 30.94
CA ASN A 289 -14.87 -15.90 30.24
C ASN A 289 -14.80 -17.19 29.41
N LYS A 290 -13.67 -17.48 28.79
CA LYS A 290 -13.42 -18.73 28.08
C LYS A 290 -13.54 -19.93 29.03
N GLN A 291 -12.93 -19.84 30.21
CA GLN A 291 -13.01 -20.89 31.23
C GLN A 291 -14.47 -21.16 31.64
N LYS A 292 -15.27 -20.11 31.90
CA LYS A 292 -16.70 -20.26 32.23
C LYS A 292 -17.50 -20.96 31.12
N VAL A 293 -17.20 -20.68 29.85
CA VAL A 293 -17.89 -21.36 28.73
C VAL A 293 -17.39 -22.80 28.57
N GLN A 294 -16.11 -23.08 28.82
CA GLN A 294 -15.58 -24.44 28.81
C GLN A 294 -16.20 -25.30 29.91
N GLU A 295 -16.35 -24.77 31.12
CA GLU A 295 -17.05 -25.47 32.22
C GLU A 295 -18.49 -25.85 31.83
N LEU A 296 -19.23 -24.94 31.18
CA LEU A 296 -20.58 -25.23 30.68
C LEU A 296 -20.59 -26.28 29.56
N ILE A 297 -19.58 -26.31 28.70
CA ILE A 297 -19.43 -27.33 27.65
C ILE A 297 -19.09 -28.69 28.26
N ASP A 298 -18.19 -28.72 29.25
CA ASP A 298 -17.78 -29.93 29.95
C ASP A 298 -18.96 -30.53 30.74
N GLU A 299 -19.81 -29.70 31.34
CA GLU A 299 -21.06 -30.12 32.01
C GLU A 299 -22.13 -30.70 31.05
N LEU A 300 -22.12 -30.30 29.77
CA LEU A 300 -23.02 -30.87 28.75
C LEU A 300 -22.50 -32.18 28.17
N SER A 301 -21.19 -32.42 28.20
CA SER A 301 -20.58 -33.63 27.66
C SER A 301 -21.16 -34.95 28.23
N PRO A 302 -21.44 -35.10 29.55
CA PRO A 302 -22.11 -36.30 30.07
C PRO A 302 -23.62 -36.33 29.81
N LYS A 303 -24.29 -35.17 29.73
CA LYS A 303 -25.76 -35.07 29.57
C LYS A 303 -26.24 -35.40 28.16
N LEU A 304 -25.37 -35.23 27.15
CA LEU A 304 -25.65 -35.55 25.75
C LEU A 304 -25.89 -37.03 25.46
N ALA A 305 -25.41 -37.95 26.31
CA ALA A 305 -25.62 -39.38 26.13
C ALA A 305 -27.08 -39.81 26.39
N ASP A 306 -27.78 -39.10 27.28
CA ASP A 306 -29.10 -39.48 27.79
C ASP A 306 -30.26 -38.65 27.21
N LEU A 307 -29.96 -37.61 26.42
CA LEU A 307 -30.95 -36.64 25.93
C LEU A 307 -31.43 -36.92 24.49
N THR A 308 -32.70 -36.61 24.24
CA THR A 308 -33.34 -36.60 22.92
C THR A 308 -32.67 -35.57 22.00
N ILE A 309 -32.63 -35.86 20.69
CA ILE A 309 -31.98 -35.04 19.65
C ILE A 309 -32.39 -33.55 19.71
N GLN A 310 -33.65 -33.26 20.07
CA GLN A 310 -34.18 -31.88 20.15
C GLN A 310 -33.73 -31.15 21.42
N ASP A 311 -33.59 -31.85 22.54
CA ASP A 311 -33.17 -31.25 23.80
C ASP A 311 -31.67 -30.91 23.76
N ALA A 312 -30.88 -31.79 23.15
CA ALA A 312 -29.46 -31.57 22.89
C ALA A 312 -29.21 -30.33 22.01
N ASP A 313 -29.99 -30.13 20.95
CA ASP A 313 -29.89 -28.92 20.12
C ASP A 313 -30.26 -27.66 20.92
N SER A 314 -31.28 -27.74 21.78
CA SER A 314 -31.71 -26.62 22.61
C SER A 314 -30.65 -26.19 23.63
N GLU A 315 -29.92 -27.13 24.21
CA GLU A 315 -28.85 -26.86 25.17
C GLU A 315 -27.61 -26.30 24.48
N ILE A 316 -27.26 -26.80 23.29
CA ILE A 316 -26.18 -26.24 22.50
C ILE A 316 -26.52 -24.81 22.06
N ASP A 317 -27.76 -24.53 21.68
CA ASP A 317 -28.20 -23.18 21.29
C ASP A 317 -28.22 -22.22 22.49
N LYS A 318 -28.49 -22.72 23.71
CA LYS A 318 -28.30 -21.95 24.95
C LYS A 318 -26.83 -21.58 25.16
N ILE A 319 -25.89 -22.49 24.95
CA ILE A 319 -24.44 -22.15 25.01
C ILE A 319 -24.06 -21.16 23.92
N PHE A 320 -24.60 -21.29 22.70
CA PHE A 320 -24.37 -20.30 21.64
C PHE A 320 -24.94 -18.92 21.99
N SER A 321 -26.07 -18.85 22.68
CA SER A 321 -26.63 -17.59 23.16
C SER A 321 -25.76 -16.97 24.25
N PHE A 322 -25.22 -17.79 25.17
CA PHE A 322 -24.31 -17.34 26.22
C PHE A 322 -22.97 -16.84 25.65
N MET A 323 -22.43 -17.51 24.63
CA MET A 323 -21.24 -17.03 23.90
C MET A 323 -21.46 -15.70 23.16
N LYS A 324 -22.72 -15.32 22.86
CA LYS A 324 -23.03 -14.01 22.24
C LYS A 324 -23.14 -12.90 23.28
N THR A 325 -23.50 -13.22 24.52
CA THR A 325 -23.62 -12.24 25.62
C THR A 325 -22.30 -11.95 26.32
N VAL A 326 -21.31 -12.85 26.19
CA VAL A 326 -20.02 -12.76 26.88
C VAL A 326 -18.94 -12.25 25.93
N GLU A 327 -18.10 -11.33 26.42
CA GLU A 327 -16.97 -10.82 25.65
C GLU A 327 -15.88 -11.90 25.56
N LEU A 328 -15.70 -12.45 24.35
CA LEU A 328 -14.72 -13.49 24.03
C LEU A 328 -13.86 -13.05 22.85
N GLY A 329 -12.58 -13.45 22.85
CA GLY A 329 -11.68 -13.21 21.74
C GLY A 329 -12.05 -14.01 20.48
N LYS A 330 -11.65 -13.55 19.29
CA LYS A 330 -11.90 -14.26 18.01
C LYS A 330 -11.35 -15.68 17.99
N GLU A 331 -10.20 -15.91 18.61
CA GLU A 331 -9.55 -17.22 18.67
C GLU A 331 -10.28 -18.14 19.64
N GLU A 332 -10.70 -17.63 20.79
CA GLU A 332 -11.43 -18.38 21.82
C GLU A 332 -12.82 -18.81 21.31
N VAL A 333 -13.54 -17.92 20.64
CA VAL A 333 -14.81 -18.27 19.97
C VAL A 333 -14.61 -19.36 18.92
N ARG A 334 -13.46 -19.37 18.22
CA ARG A 334 -13.16 -20.38 17.20
C ARG A 334 -12.92 -21.75 17.83
N GLU A 335 -12.23 -21.81 18.95
CA GLU A 335 -11.97 -23.03 19.71
C GLU A 335 -13.25 -23.59 20.33
N LEU A 336 -14.04 -22.74 20.99
CA LEU A 336 -15.33 -23.13 21.59
C LEU A 336 -16.33 -23.61 20.53
N LYS A 337 -16.36 -22.96 19.35
CA LYS A 337 -17.16 -23.42 18.21
C LYS A 337 -16.70 -24.76 17.66
N LYS A 338 -15.39 -25.03 17.62
CA LYS A 338 -14.87 -26.34 17.20
C LYS A 338 -15.27 -27.43 18.18
N GLN A 339 -15.19 -27.16 19.48
CA GLN A 339 -15.65 -28.10 20.52
C GLN A 339 -17.15 -28.38 20.35
N LEU A 340 -17.99 -27.36 20.24
CA LEU A 340 -19.43 -27.54 20.01
C LEU A 340 -19.77 -28.24 18.68
N ALA A 341 -18.98 -28.02 17.62
CA ALA A 341 -19.16 -28.71 16.34
C ALA A 341 -18.81 -30.21 16.44
N GLN A 342 -17.81 -30.58 17.24
CA GLN A 342 -17.52 -31.99 17.54
C GLN A 342 -18.70 -32.66 18.27
N PHE A 343 -19.42 -31.92 19.13
CA PHE A 343 -20.62 -32.43 19.80
C PHE A 343 -21.86 -32.48 18.87
N LYS A 344 -21.97 -31.61 17.86
CA LYS A 344 -23.08 -31.64 16.88
C LYS A 344 -22.95 -32.75 15.82
N ALA A 345 -21.73 -33.13 15.44
CA ALA A 345 -21.48 -34.16 14.42
C ALA A 345 -22.24 -35.50 14.64
N PRO A 346 -22.22 -36.14 15.83
CA PRO A 346 -22.94 -37.39 16.05
C PRO A 346 -24.47 -37.22 16.03
N ILE A 347 -24.99 -36.04 16.35
CA ILE A 347 -26.42 -35.72 16.30
C ILE A 347 -26.88 -35.56 14.85
N GLU A 348 -26.08 -34.88 14.02
CA GLU A 348 -26.36 -34.73 12.59
C GLU A 348 -26.27 -36.06 11.83
N GLU A 349 -25.34 -36.94 12.19
CA GLU A 349 -25.25 -38.30 11.63
C GLU A 349 -26.49 -39.13 11.96
N LYS A 350 -26.99 -39.07 13.20
CA LYS A 350 -28.26 -39.72 13.57
C LYS A 350 -29.45 -39.16 12.78
N LYS A 351 -29.53 -37.84 12.57
CA LYS A 351 -30.58 -37.21 11.75
C LYS A 351 -30.53 -37.65 10.27
N LYS A 352 -29.33 -37.72 9.69
CA LYS A 352 -29.14 -38.17 8.29
C LYS A 352 -29.60 -39.62 8.11
N LEU A 353 -29.24 -40.51 9.04
CA LEU A 353 -29.66 -41.91 9.01
C LEU A 353 -31.19 -42.08 9.11
N GLU A 354 -31.89 -41.23 9.88
CA GLU A 354 -33.35 -41.23 9.90
C GLU A 354 -33.98 -40.70 8.61
N GLN A 355 -33.38 -39.69 7.98
CA GLN A 355 -33.85 -39.15 6.70
C GLN A 355 -33.63 -40.14 5.54
N GLU A 356 -32.48 -40.79 5.47
CA GLU A 356 -32.19 -41.82 4.47
C GLU A 356 -33.16 -42.99 4.56
N LYS A 357 -33.51 -43.43 5.78
CA LYS A 357 -34.53 -44.46 5.99
C LYS A 357 -35.91 -44.04 5.46
N ARG A 358 -36.30 -42.78 5.62
CA ARG A 358 -37.58 -42.27 5.07
C ARG A 358 -37.57 -42.25 3.54
N ILE A 359 -36.48 -41.78 2.93
CA ILE A 359 -36.34 -41.72 1.47
C ILE A 359 -36.37 -43.13 0.85
N GLN A 360 -35.72 -44.11 1.49
CA GLN A 360 -35.75 -45.50 1.02
C GLN A 360 -37.17 -46.09 1.04
N LEU A 361 -37.93 -45.84 2.12
CA LEU A 361 -39.33 -46.29 2.22
C LEU A 361 -40.22 -45.66 1.14
N GLU A 362 -40.01 -44.38 0.82
CA GLU A 362 -40.76 -43.71 -0.26
C GLU A 362 -40.40 -44.26 -1.64
N GLN A 363 -39.12 -44.54 -1.90
CA GLN A 363 -38.67 -45.12 -3.17
C GLN A 363 -39.21 -46.54 -3.39
N GLU A 364 -39.27 -47.37 -2.34
CA GLU A 364 -39.86 -48.71 -2.43
C GLU A 364 -41.35 -48.67 -2.73
N GLN A 365 -42.08 -47.70 -2.17
CA GLN A 365 -43.49 -47.50 -2.48
C GLN A 365 -43.70 -47.01 -3.92
N GLN A 366 -42.82 -46.14 -4.44
CA GLN A 366 -42.89 -45.69 -5.83
C GLN A 366 -42.63 -46.83 -6.83
N LYS A 367 -41.65 -47.71 -6.55
CA LYS A 367 -41.36 -48.85 -7.43
C LYS A 367 -42.53 -49.82 -7.55
N LYS A 368 -43.22 -50.12 -6.44
CA LYS A 368 -44.42 -50.98 -6.44
C LYS A 368 -45.54 -50.38 -7.30
N ARG A 369 -45.75 -49.06 -7.23
CA ARG A 369 -46.76 -48.36 -8.03
C ARG A 369 -46.49 -48.43 -9.53
N LEU A 370 -45.23 -48.28 -9.96
CA LEU A 370 -44.87 -48.36 -11.38
C LEU A 370 -45.11 -49.75 -11.99
N GLN A 371 -44.81 -50.81 -11.23
CA GLN A 371 -45.01 -52.19 -11.67
C GLN A 371 -46.49 -52.52 -11.90
N GLU A 372 -47.38 -52.01 -11.04
CA GLU A 372 -48.82 -52.20 -11.18
C GLU A 372 -49.38 -51.50 -12.44
N ILE A 373 -48.84 -50.33 -12.80
CA ILE A 373 -49.23 -49.59 -14.01
C ILE A 373 -48.79 -50.32 -15.28
N GLU A 374 -47.58 -50.87 -15.31
CA GLU A 374 -47.08 -51.66 -16.45
C GLU A 374 -47.91 -52.93 -16.69
N ALA A 375 -48.33 -53.61 -15.62
CA ALA A 375 -49.18 -54.79 -15.72
C ALA A 375 -50.55 -54.48 -16.36
N VAL A 376 -51.12 -53.29 -16.12
CA VAL A 376 -52.38 -52.88 -16.77
C VAL A 376 -52.15 -52.53 -18.24
N LYS A 377 -51.04 -51.86 -18.59
CA LYS A 377 -50.69 -51.58 -20.00
C LYS A 377 -50.50 -52.85 -20.82
N GLN A 378 -49.84 -53.86 -20.25
CA GLN A 378 -49.65 -55.16 -20.93
C GLN A 378 -50.99 -55.84 -21.23
N LYS A 379 -51.93 -55.85 -20.28
CA LYS A 379 -53.29 -56.38 -20.50
C LYS A 379 -54.05 -55.65 -21.60
N ILE A 380 -53.87 -54.33 -21.73
CA ILE A 380 -54.48 -53.54 -22.81
C ILE A 380 -53.91 -53.94 -24.18
N ASN A 381 -52.59 -54.10 -24.27
CA ASN A 381 -51.93 -54.54 -25.51
C ASN A 381 -52.30 -55.97 -25.90
N GLU A 382 -52.43 -56.88 -24.94
CA GLU A 382 -52.90 -58.24 -25.19
C GLU A 382 -54.32 -58.27 -25.75
N CYS A 383 -55.22 -57.42 -25.26
CA CYS A 383 -56.58 -57.29 -25.80
C CYS A 383 -56.58 -56.66 -27.19
N PHE A 384 -55.68 -55.71 -27.46
CA PHE A 384 -55.51 -55.15 -28.81
C PHE A 384 -55.08 -56.21 -29.82
N ASN A 385 -54.12 -57.06 -29.47
CA ASN A 385 -53.66 -58.13 -30.36
C ASN A 385 -54.73 -59.22 -30.61
N LYS A 386 -55.60 -59.47 -29.64
CA LYS A 386 -56.70 -60.46 -29.77
C LYS A 386 -57.93 -59.92 -30.51
N SER A 387 -57.98 -58.61 -30.81
CA SER A 387 -59.15 -57.97 -31.42
C SER A 387 -59.46 -58.39 -32.86
N GLY A 388 -58.52 -59.05 -33.55
CA GLY A 388 -58.71 -59.59 -34.90
C GLY A 388 -59.50 -60.90 -34.98
N GLU A 389 -59.68 -61.63 -33.86
CA GLU A 389 -60.27 -62.98 -33.85
C GLU A 389 -61.56 -63.10 -33.02
N LEU A 390 -61.96 -62.04 -32.30
CA LEU A 390 -63.04 -62.10 -31.31
C LEU A 390 -64.38 -61.53 -31.81
N ASN A 391 -65.47 -62.19 -31.43
CA ASN A 391 -66.83 -61.70 -31.62
C ASN A 391 -67.06 -60.37 -30.86
N VAL A 392 -67.93 -59.52 -31.41
CA VAL A 392 -68.25 -58.17 -30.90
C VAL A 392 -68.62 -58.15 -29.40
N GLU A 393 -69.24 -59.23 -28.90
CA GLU A 393 -69.68 -59.36 -27.51
C GLU A 393 -68.52 -59.66 -26.53
N SER A 394 -67.54 -60.49 -26.93
CA SER A 394 -66.38 -60.82 -26.09
C SER A 394 -65.42 -59.63 -25.90
N LEU A 395 -65.26 -58.80 -26.92
CA LEU A 395 -64.48 -57.56 -26.83
C LEU A 395 -65.15 -56.54 -25.90
N GLN A 396 -66.48 -56.49 -25.86
CA GLN A 396 -67.20 -55.62 -24.91
C GLN A 396 -67.00 -56.02 -23.45
N SER A 397 -66.93 -57.32 -23.13
CA SER A 397 -66.68 -57.77 -21.75
C SER A 397 -65.26 -57.48 -21.28
N GLU A 398 -64.25 -57.71 -22.12
CA GLU A 398 -62.85 -57.48 -21.75
C GLU A 398 -62.54 -55.99 -21.55
N ILE A 399 -63.14 -55.11 -22.37
CA ILE A 399 -63.01 -53.66 -22.19
C ILE A 399 -63.62 -53.21 -20.86
N LYS A 400 -64.77 -53.76 -20.46
CA LYS A 400 -65.41 -53.44 -19.17
C LYS A 400 -64.58 -53.92 -17.98
N GLU A 401 -63.93 -55.08 -18.08
CA GLU A 401 -63.02 -55.57 -17.04
C GLU A 401 -61.75 -54.74 -16.89
N ILE A 402 -61.22 -54.19 -17.98
CA ILE A 402 -60.06 -53.30 -17.91
C ILE A 402 -60.47 -51.95 -17.30
N GLN A 403 -61.65 -51.44 -17.65
CA GLN A 403 -62.17 -50.21 -17.06
C GLN A 403 -62.38 -50.32 -15.54
N SER A 404 -62.92 -51.44 -15.05
CA SER A 404 -63.07 -51.64 -13.61
C SER A 404 -61.72 -51.75 -12.88
N LYS A 405 -60.72 -52.40 -13.51
CA LYS A 405 -59.35 -52.45 -12.96
C LYS A 405 -58.71 -51.06 -12.88
N ILE A 406 -58.92 -50.19 -13.87
CA ILE A 406 -58.43 -48.80 -13.86
C ILE A 406 -59.13 -47.95 -12.79
N GLU A 407 -60.42 -48.18 -12.54
CA GLU A 407 -61.17 -47.47 -11.50
C GLU A 407 -60.76 -47.87 -10.08
N THR A 408 -60.51 -49.16 -9.85
CA THR A 408 -60.08 -49.67 -8.53
C THR A 408 -58.68 -49.22 -8.11
N LEU A 409 -57.82 -48.84 -9.05
CA LEU A 409 -56.49 -48.34 -8.74
C LEU A 409 -56.53 -46.84 -8.40
N THR A 410 -55.85 -46.46 -7.31
CA THR A 410 -55.64 -45.05 -6.90
C THR A 410 -54.57 -44.39 -7.75
N LEU A 411 -54.78 -44.40 -9.06
CA LEU A 411 -53.88 -43.82 -10.05
C LEU A 411 -53.99 -42.30 -10.07
N SER A 412 -52.86 -41.65 -10.34
CA SER A 412 -52.83 -40.21 -10.61
C SER A 412 -53.73 -39.90 -11.82
N LYS A 413 -54.31 -38.69 -11.87
CA LYS A 413 -55.14 -38.22 -13.01
C LYS A 413 -54.44 -38.46 -14.36
N PHE A 414 -53.12 -38.29 -14.38
CA PHE A 414 -52.26 -38.51 -15.53
C PHE A 414 -52.16 -39.99 -15.96
N GLU A 415 -52.06 -40.91 -15.00
CA GLU A 415 -51.95 -42.35 -15.26
C GLU A 415 -53.30 -42.92 -15.72
N LYS A 416 -54.42 -42.39 -15.20
CA LYS A 416 -55.76 -42.72 -15.71
C LYS A 416 -55.95 -42.27 -17.16
N GLN A 417 -55.54 -41.04 -17.50
CA GLN A 417 -55.63 -40.51 -18.86
C GLN A 417 -54.78 -41.28 -19.87
N THR A 418 -53.58 -41.73 -19.50
CA THR A 418 -52.73 -42.54 -20.40
C THR A 418 -53.29 -43.95 -20.62
N LEU A 419 -53.85 -44.59 -19.58
CA LEU A 419 -54.53 -45.88 -19.72
C LEU A 419 -55.82 -45.74 -20.55
N ASP A 420 -56.58 -44.67 -20.36
CA ASP A 420 -57.75 -44.36 -21.17
C ASP A 420 -57.40 -44.11 -22.64
N ARG A 421 -56.27 -43.45 -22.93
CA ARG A 421 -55.75 -43.31 -24.32
C ARG A 421 -55.48 -44.67 -24.95
N SER A 422 -54.88 -45.61 -24.21
CA SER A 422 -54.64 -46.96 -24.73
C SER A 422 -55.93 -47.79 -24.91
N LEU A 423 -57.01 -47.45 -24.21
CA LEU A 423 -58.32 -48.08 -24.39
C LEU A 423 -59.16 -47.51 -25.55
N LYS A 424 -58.91 -46.27 -25.97
CA LYS A 424 -59.68 -45.62 -27.06
C LYS A 424 -59.62 -46.38 -28.40
N PRO A 425 -58.45 -46.82 -28.91
CA PRO A 425 -58.35 -47.61 -30.14
C PRO A 425 -59.19 -48.90 -30.11
N LEU A 426 -59.25 -49.56 -28.94
CA LEU A 426 -60.07 -50.76 -28.75
C LEU A 426 -61.57 -50.46 -28.87
N LYS A 427 -62.02 -49.32 -28.34
CA LYS A 427 -63.42 -48.87 -28.48
C LYS A 427 -63.75 -48.49 -29.92
N ASP A 428 -62.81 -47.85 -30.62
CA ASP A 428 -62.98 -47.48 -32.03
C ASP A 428 -63.10 -48.72 -32.92
N LEU A 429 -62.25 -49.72 -32.73
CA LEU A 429 -62.33 -50.99 -33.47
C LEU A 429 -63.66 -51.73 -33.24
N LEU A 430 -64.20 -51.67 -32.02
CA LEU A 430 -65.49 -52.26 -31.69
C LEU A 430 -66.63 -51.57 -32.46
N ILE A 431 -66.58 -50.24 -32.57
CA ILE A 431 -67.56 -49.47 -33.32
C ILE A 431 -67.43 -49.75 -34.82
N ASP A 432 -66.21 -49.77 -35.36
CA ASP A 432 -65.97 -50.06 -36.77
C ASP A 432 -66.42 -51.50 -37.16
N LEU A 433 -66.27 -52.47 -36.26
CA LEU A 433 -66.78 -53.84 -36.44
C LEU A 433 -68.31 -53.89 -36.40
N LYS A 434 -68.97 -53.09 -35.56
CA LYS A 434 -70.44 -52.95 -35.55
C LYS A 434 -70.94 -52.28 -36.82
N GLU A 435 -70.28 -51.23 -37.28
CA GLU A 435 -70.61 -50.54 -38.53
C GLU A 435 -70.46 -51.46 -39.75
N LYS A 436 -69.37 -52.25 -39.83
CA LYS A 436 -69.19 -53.26 -40.89
C LYS A 436 -70.25 -54.37 -40.83
N ALA A 437 -70.66 -54.79 -39.64
CA ALA A 437 -71.73 -55.76 -39.49
C ALA A 437 -73.08 -55.20 -39.99
N LEU A 438 -73.34 -53.90 -39.78
CA LEU A 438 -74.55 -53.21 -40.27
C LEU A 438 -74.52 -53.00 -41.79
N LEU A 439 -73.36 -52.69 -42.38
CA LEU A 439 -73.18 -52.52 -43.83
C LEU A 439 -73.32 -53.83 -44.62
N ASN A 440 -73.06 -54.99 -43.99
CA ASN A 440 -73.17 -56.29 -44.65
C ASN A 440 -74.61 -56.88 -44.67
N LEU A 441 -75.61 -56.16 -44.15
CA LEU A 441 -77.04 -56.56 -44.19
C LEU A 441 -77.75 -55.99 -45.45
N SER A 442 -77.53 -56.66 -46.59
CA SER A 442 -78.36 -56.92 -47.80
C SER A 442 -79.46 -55.92 -48.33
N GLU A 443 -79.21 -55.45 -49.57
CA GLU A 443 -79.99 -55.50 -50.86
C GLU A 443 -81.47 -55.03 -51.03
N ASP A 444 -82.09 -54.31 -50.08
CA ASP A 444 -83.33 -53.54 -50.36
C ASP A 444 -83.04 -52.03 -50.27
N ASP A 445 -83.15 -51.27 -51.38
CA ASP A 445 -82.76 -49.83 -51.48
C ASP A 445 -83.39 -48.92 -50.41
N LEU A 446 -84.60 -49.24 -49.94
CA LEU A 446 -85.28 -48.47 -48.89
C LEU A 446 -84.78 -48.79 -47.47
N LYS A 447 -84.40 -50.05 -47.20
CA LYS A 447 -83.87 -50.45 -45.88
C LYS A 447 -82.39 -50.14 -45.77
N SER A 448 -81.66 -50.18 -46.89
CA SER A 448 -80.27 -49.73 -46.97
C SER A 448 -80.17 -48.22 -46.74
N LEU A 449 -81.12 -47.42 -47.24
CA LEU A 449 -81.19 -45.98 -46.92
C LEU A 449 -81.40 -45.73 -45.42
N ASP A 450 -82.33 -46.42 -44.78
CA ASP A 450 -82.56 -46.27 -43.34
C ASP A 450 -81.37 -46.73 -42.50
N SER A 451 -80.70 -47.82 -42.88
CA SER A 451 -79.50 -48.30 -42.17
C SER A 451 -78.29 -47.38 -42.40
N LEU A 452 -78.10 -46.86 -43.61
CA LEU A 452 -77.08 -45.85 -43.92
C LEU A 452 -77.35 -44.53 -43.19
N ASN A 453 -78.61 -44.11 -43.08
CA ASN A 453 -79.00 -42.94 -42.29
C ASN A 453 -78.74 -43.14 -40.79
N GLN A 454 -78.94 -44.35 -40.26
CA GLN A 454 -78.57 -44.68 -38.87
C GLN A 454 -77.05 -44.66 -38.67
N VAL A 455 -76.27 -45.27 -39.56
CA VAL A 455 -74.80 -45.24 -39.50
C VAL A 455 -74.28 -43.80 -39.64
N LEU A 456 -74.86 -42.99 -40.52
CA LEU A 456 -74.54 -41.57 -40.66
C LEU A 456 -74.87 -40.80 -39.38
N ALA A 457 -76.01 -41.06 -38.74
CA ALA A 457 -76.37 -40.43 -37.47
C ALA A 457 -75.40 -40.82 -36.34
N GLU A 458 -74.96 -42.07 -36.29
CA GLU A 458 -73.94 -42.54 -35.35
C GLU A 458 -72.57 -41.90 -35.62
N ARG A 459 -72.14 -41.77 -36.89
CA ARG A 459 -70.91 -41.06 -37.25
C ARG A 459 -70.98 -39.55 -36.97
N LYS A 460 -72.13 -38.91 -37.19
CA LYS A 460 -72.33 -37.48 -36.83
C LYS A 460 -72.27 -37.27 -35.31
N LYS A 461 -72.82 -38.19 -34.51
CA LYS A 461 -72.64 -38.18 -33.04
C LYS A 461 -71.17 -38.37 -32.65
N ARG A 462 -70.47 -39.33 -33.26
CA ARG A 462 -69.02 -39.56 -33.04
C ARG A 462 -68.19 -38.32 -33.37
N ARG A 463 -68.47 -37.64 -34.48
CA ARG A 463 -67.83 -36.36 -34.85
C ARG A 463 -68.04 -35.30 -33.75
N GLN A 464 -69.24 -35.21 -33.20
CA GLN A 464 -69.55 -34.25 -32.15
C GLN A 464 -68.82 -34.59 -30.84
N ASP A 465 -68.73 -35.87 -30.48
CA ASP A 465 -68.00 -36.32 -29.29
C ASP A 465 -66.49 -36.06 -29.40
N ILE A 466 -65.89 -36.32 -30.57
CA ILE A 466 -64.48 -36.01 -30.82
C ILE A 466 -64.23 -34.49 -30.77
N LYS A 467 -65.12 -33.67 -31.34
CA LYS A 467 -65.04 -32.20 -31.22
C LYS A 467 -65.10 -31.73 -29.77
N ASN A 468 -66.01 -32.29 -28.97
CA ASN A 468 -66.11 -31.97 -27.55
C ASN A 468 -64.84 -32.34 -26.78
N GLN A 469 -64.23 -33.50 -27.08
CA GLN A 469 -62.96 -33.91 -26.47
C GLN A 469 -61.78 -33.01 -26.88
N LEU A 470 -61.72 -32.60 -28.15
CA LEU A 470 -60.73 -31.63 -28.63
C LEU A 470 -60.85 -30.28 -27.91
N GLU A 471 -62.08 -29.82 -27.63
CA GLU A 471 -62.29 -28.61 -26.84
C GLU A 471 -61.82 -28.76 -25.39
N ILE A 472 -62.02 -29.93 -24.77
CA ILE A 472 -61.51 -30.20 -23.42
C ILE A 472 -59.98 -30.16 -23.42
N TYR A 473 -59.31 -30.83 -24.35
CA TYR A 473 -57.85 -30.82 -24.44
C TYR A 473 -57.28 -29.42 -24.76
N ARG A 474 -57.97 -28.61 -25.59
CA ARG A 474 -57.59 -27.20 -25.83
C ARG A 474 -57.75 -26.34 -24.57
N LYS A 475 -58.81 -26.54 -23.79
CA LYS A 475 -59.04 -25.83 -22.52
C LYS A 475 -57.99 -26.21 -21.48
N GLU A 476 -57.61 -27.48 -21.39
CA GLU A 476 -56.56 -27.95 -20.48
C GLU A 476 -55.17 -27.43 -20.89
N LEU A 477 -54.84 -27.40 -22.19
CA LEU A 477 -53.61 -26.78 -22.70
C LEU A 477 -53.53 -25.26 -22.40
N GLY A 478 -54.68 -24.58 -22.38
CA GLY A 478 -54.79 -23.13 -22.11
C GLY A 478 -54.74 -22.74 -20.64
N GLY A 479 -54.68 -23.70 -19.70
CA GLY A 479 -54.58 -23.43 -18.26
C GLY A 479 -53.19 -22.93 -17.88
N SER A 480 -53.09 -21.74 -17.26
CA SER A 480 -51.82 -21.14 -16.87
C SER A 480 -51.17 -21.90 -15.70
N GLY A 481 -50.24 -22.82 -16.00
CA GLY A 481 -49.45 -23.52 -14.99
C GLY A 481 -48.95 -24.92 -15.38
N PHE A 482 -48.63 -25.15 -16.65
CA PHE A 482 -48.25 -26.49 -17.12
C PHE A 482 -46.74 -26.67 -17.31
N ASP A 483 -46.23 -27.80 -16.82
CA ASP A 483 -44.89 -28.33 -17.14
C ASP A 483 -44.77 -28.61 -18.65
N PHE A 484 -43.62 -28.30 -19.25
CA PHE A 484 -43.37 -28.48 -20.70
C PHE A 484 -43.72 -29.88 -21.20
N GLU A 485 -43.40 -30.93 -20.44
CA GLU A 485 -43.73 -32.31 -20.81
C GLU A 485 -45.24 -32.54 -20.92
N LYS A 486 -46.01 -32.04 -19.95
CA LYS A 486 -47.47 -32.16 -19.97
C LYS A 486 -48.07 -31.36 -21.14
N ALA A 487 -47.55 -30.17 -21.43
CA ALA A 487 -48.00 -29.35 -22.57
C ALA A 487 -47.71 -30.03 -23.92
N MET A 488 -46.53 -30.66 -24.07
CA MET A 488 -46.17 -31.43 -25.26
C MET A 488 -47.10 -32.63 -25.45
N MET A 489 -47.44 -33.35 -24.37
CA MET A 489 -48.38 -34.47 -24.42
C MET A 489 -49.81 -34.05 -24.78
N TYR A 490 -50.32 -32.93 -24.26
CA TYR A 490 -51.64 -32.42 -24.66
C TYR A 490 -51.69 -32.03 -26.14
N ARG A 491 -50.57 -31.53 -26.67
CA ARG A 491 -50.45 -31.23 -28.11
C ARG A 491 -50.51 -32.51 -28.94
N GLU A 492 -49.76 -33.55 -28.56
CA GLU A 492 -49.88 -34.88 -29.20
C GLU A 492 -51.31 -35.44 -29.10
N MET A 493 -51.99 -35.28 -27.96
CA MET A 493 -53.38 -35.70 -27.80
C MET A 493 -54.31 -34.95 -28.76
N ILE A 494 -54.13 -33.64 -28.92
CA ILE A 494 -54.89 -32.85 -29.89
C ILE A 494 -54.64 -33.33 -31.31
N ASP A 495 -53.40 -33.64 -31.68
CA ASP A 495 -53.07 -34.05 -33.04
C ASP A 495 -53.62 -35.47 -33.36
N THR A 496 -53.54 -36.43 -32.43
CA THR A 496 -54.18 -37.75 -32.63
C THR A 496 -55.71 -37.69 -32.73
N GLU A 497 -56.37 -36.80 -31.98
CA GLU A 497 -57.83 -36.63 -32.09
C GLU A 497 -58.24 -35.85 -33.34
N LYS A 498 -57.38 -34.97 -33.88
CA LYS A 498 -57.61 -34.37 -35.22
C LYS A 498 -57.53 -35.42 -36.31
N GLU A 499 -56.51 -36.30 -36.30
CA GLU A 499 -56.42 -37.40 -37.27
C GLU A 499 -57.66 -38.32 -37.21
N ARG A 500 -58.19 -38.58 -36.01
CA ARG A 500 -59.44 -39.33 -35.84
C ARG A 500 -60.64 -38.59 -36.40
N LEU A 501 -60.71 -37.28 -36.18
CA LEU A 501 -61.78 -36.44 -36.70
C LEU A 501 -61.75 -36.41 -38.24
N GLU A 502 -60.58 -36.30 -38.85
CA GLU A 502 -60.40 -36.36 -40.31
C GLU A 502 -60.91 -37.69 -40.87
N LYS A 503 -60.53 -38.83 -40.29
CA LYS A 503 -61.04 -40.15 -40.72
C LYS A 503 -62.56 -40.28 -40.60
N VAL A 504 -63.16 -39.72 -39.55
CA VAL A 504 -64.62 -39.73 -39.38
C VAL A 504 -65.28 -38.79 -40.38
N GLU A 505 -64.68 -37.64 -40.72
CA GLU A 505 -65.19 -36.71 -41.72
C GLU A 505 -65.11 -37.28 -43.14
N GLU A 506 -64.00 -37.94 -43.50
CA GLU A 506 -63.87 -38.71 -44.75
C GLU A 506 -64.93 -39.81 -44.83
N GLY A 507 -65.09 -40.58 -43.75
CA GLY A 507 -66.12 -41.62 -43.69
C GLY A 507 -67.56 -41.09 -43.72
N ILE A 508 -67.83 -39.87 -43.23
CA ILE A 508 -69.15 -39.24 -43.39
C ILE A 508 -69.35 -38.83 -44.86
N ALA A 509 -68.33 -38.26 -45.49
CA ALA A 509 -68.39 -37.86 -46.90
C ALA A 509 -68.66 -39.08 -47.81
N GLU A 510 -67.99 -40.21 -47.59
CA GLU A 510 -68.24 -41.45 -48.34
C GLU A 510 -69.68 -41.98 -48.18
N ILE A 511 -70.28 -41.85 -46.99
CA ILE A 511 -71.66 -42.28 -46.77
C ILE A 511 -72.66 -41.28 -47.33
N GLU A 512 -72.40 -39.97 -47.21
CA GLU A 512 -73.23 -38.93 -47.84
C GLU A 512 -73.20 -39.03 -49.36
N GLU A 513 -72.05 -39.34 -49.97
CA GLU A 513 -71.92 -39.63 -51.40
C GLU A 513 -72.74 -40.86 -51.78
N LYS A 514 -72.61 -41.98 -51.06
CA LYS A 514 -73.43 -43.19 -51.30
C LYS A 514 -74.93 -42.95 -51.13
N ILE A 515 -75.35 -42.15 -50.15
CA ILE A 515 -76.75 -41.78 -49.98
C ILE A 515 -77.21 -40.93 -51.18
N SER A 516 -76.40 -39.98 -51.63
CA SER A 516 -76.72 -39.14 -52.79
C SER A 516 -76.78 -39.91 -54.12
N GLU A 517 -75.95 -40.95 -54.28
CA GLU A 517 -76.00 -41.87 -55.42
C GLU A 517 -77.30 -42.70 -55.43
N ILE A 518 -77.79 -43.12 -54.25
CA ILE A 518 -79.04 -43.87 -54.10
C ILE A 518 -80.28 -42.97 -54.22
N GLU A 519 -80.22 -41.72 -53.76
CA GLU A 519 -81.32 -40.75 -53.90
C GLU A 519 -81.40 -40.09 -55.28
N GLY A 520 -80.30 -40.09 -56.04
CA GLY A 520 -80.16 -39.46 -57.36
C GLY A 520 -80.26 -40.40 -58.57
N GLY A 521 -80.32 -41.72 -58.35
CA GLY A 521 -80.69 -42.74 -59.34
C GLY A 521 -82.16 -43.11 -59.26
#